data_AF-A0A6A9T3E0-F1
#
_entry.id   AF-A0A6A9T3E0-F1
#
_cell.length_a   1.000
_cell.length_b   1.000
_cell.length_c   1.000
_cell.angle_alpha   90.00
_cell.angle_beta   90.00
_cell.angle_gamma   90.00
#
_symmetry.space_group_name_H-M   'P 1'
#
loop_
_entity.id
_entity.type
_entity.pdbx_description
1 polymer ?
#
loop_
_entity_poly.entity_id
_entity_poly.type
_entity_poly.pdbx_seq_one_letter_code
_entity_poly.pdbx_strand_id
1 'polypeptide(L)'
;MLDPAVPLPTLTLRERLTMWLFPQRFVTAFTRAAVEEIRETADEALPTIPGETAPRPVPTAKPTLEQLRRSAGGDLTAAVDPFESAGGGRSAAWTDGRAVHEEMGVVEDGEES
;
A
#
# COMPACT_ATOMS: atom_id res chain seq x y z
N MET A 1 18.29 8.23 -40.72
CA MET A 1 19.10 7.13 -40.17
C MET A 1 19.43 7.53 -38.73
N LEU A 2 18.89 6.83 -37.72
CA LEU A 2 19.19 7.15 -36.32
C LEU A 2 20.61 6.70 -35.96
N ASP A 3 21.25 7.44 -35.07
CA ASP A 3 22.57 7.13 -34.52
C ASP A 3 22.49 5.83 -33.67
N PRO A 4 23.28 4.78 -33.98
CA PRO A 4 23.29 3.52 -33.24
C PRO A 4 23.81 3.66 -31.80
N ALA A 5 24.42 4.79 -31.44
CA ALA A 5 24.83 5.09 -30.07
C ALA A 5 23.65 5.52 -29.18
N VAL A 6 22.47 5.79 -29.74
CA VAL A 6 21.30 6.20 -28.96
C VAL A 6 20.57 4.95 -28.44
N PRO A 7 20.53 4.73 -27.11
CA PRO A 7 19.78 3.62 -26.55
C PRO A 7 18.30 3.76 -26.92
N LEU A 8 17.70 2.65 -27.35
CA LEU A 8 16.28 2.60 -27.60
C LEU A 8 15.53 2.95 -26.31
N PRO A 9 14.45 3.74 -26.39
CA PRO A 9 13.67 4.05 -25.21
C PRO A 9 13.09 2.76 -24.64
N THR A 10 13.37 2.51 -23.36
CA THR A 10 12.86 1.34 -22.62
C THR A 10 11.34 1.38 -22.47
N LEU A 11 10.74 2.57 -22.56
CA LEU A 11 9.31 2.81 -22.41
C LEU A 11 8.65 3.07 -23.76
N THR A 12 7.45 2.53 -23.92
CA THR A 12 6.59 2.80 -25.06
C THR A 12 6.13 4.26 -25.08
N LEU A 13 5.78 4.78 -26.27
CA LEU A 13 5.25 6.14 -26.41
C LEU A 13 3.99 6.39 -25.56
N ARG A 14 3.14 5.36 -25.40
CA ARG A 14 1.94 5.42 -24.57
C ARG A 14 2.29 5.63 -23.11
N GLU A 15 3.26 4.90 -22.57
CA GLU A 15 3.69 5.03 -21.17
C GLU A 15 4.28 6.40 -20.89
N ARG A 16 5.09 6.92 -21.83
CA ARG A 16 5.65 8.28 -21.74
C ARG A 16 4.54 9.34 -21.74
N LEU A 17 3.53 9.18 -22.58
CA LEU A 17 2.38 10.09 -22.61
C LEU A 17 1.57 10.02 -21.31
N THR A 18 1.33 8.81 -20.78
CA THR A 18 0.66 8.61 -19.49
C THR A 18 1.45 9.22 -18.34
N MET A 19 2.77 9.05 -18.31
CA MET A 19 3.65 9.66 -17.31
C MET A 19 3.58 11.19 -17.36
N TRP A 20 3.48 11.77 -18.56
CA TRP A 20 3.38 13.21 -18.74
C TRP A 20 2.00 13.77 -18.33
N LEU A 21 0.92 13.09 -18.72
CA LEU A 21 -0.45 13.53 -18.44
C LEU A 21 -0.89 13.24 -16.99
N PHE A 22 -0.40 12.16 -16.40
CA PHE A 22 -0.82 11.68 -15.09
C PHE A 22 0.40 11.36 -14.21
N PRO A 23 1.25 12.36 -13.91
CA PRO A 23 2.51 12.15 -13.19
C PRO A 23 2.28 11.51 -11.82
N GLN A 24 1.23 11.92 -11.12
CA GLN A 24 0.88 11.36 -9.81
C GLN A 24 0.62 9.84 -9.90
N ARG A 25 -0.15 9.37 -10.89
CA ARG A 25 -0.48 7.94 -11.01
C ARG A 25 0.76 7.10 -11.28
N PHE A 26 1.66 7.62 -12.11
CA PHE A 26 2.91 6.95 -12.42
C PHE A 26 3.81 6.86 -11.18
N VAL A 27 3.98 7.97 -10.45
CA VAL A 27 4.80 8.00 -9.22
C VAL A 27 4.25 7.05 -8.17
N THR A 28 2.93 7.04 -7.93
CA THR A 28 2.32 6.11 -6.96
C THR A 28 2.52 4.65 -7.37
N ALA A 29 2.31 4.32 -8.65
CA ALA A 29 2.49 2.95 -9.13
C ALA A 29 3.95 2.48 -9.03
N PHE A 30 4.89 3.33 -9.45
CA PHE A 30 6.31 3.04 -9.37
C PHE A 30 6.79 2.89 -7.92
N THR A 31 6.40 3.83 -7.05
CA THR A 31 6.76 3.78 -5.62
C THR A 31 6.21 2.51 -4.97
N ARG A 32 4.96 2.16 -5.27
CA ARG A 32 4.35 0.91 -4.78
C ARG A 32 5.14 -0.32 -5.23
N ALA A 33 5.53 -0.38 -6.51
CA ALA A 33 6.31 -1.50 -7.03
C ALA A 33 7.69 -1.59 -6.37
N ALA A 34 8.39 -0.47 -6.24
CA ALA A 34 9.71 -0.42 -5.60
C ALA A 34 9.66 -0.84 -4.12
N VAL A 35 8.64 -0.40 -3.37
CA VAL A 35 8.49 -0.81 -1.97
C VAL A 35 8.17 -2.29 -1.84
N GLU A 36 7.38 -2.85 -2.77
CA GLU A 36 7.10 -4.29 -2.76
C GLU A 36 8.36 -5.12 -3.01
N GLU A 37 9.21 -4.72 -3.96
CA GLU A 37 10.49 -5.39 -4.23
C GLU A 37 11.45 -5.31 -3.03
N ILE A 38 11.51 -4.14 -2.37
CA ILE A 38 12.29 -3.97 -1.13
C ILE A 38 11.75 -4.88 -0.03
N ARG A 39 10.43 -4.98 0.10
CA ARG A 39 9.78 -5.83 1.09
C ARG A 39 10.10 -7.31 0.85
N GLU A 40 9.97 -7.79 -0.38
CA GLU A 40 10.30 -9.18 -0.74
C GLU A 40 11.76 -9.50 -0.42
N THR A 41 12.67 -8.60 -0.80
CA THR A 41 14.10 -8.75 -0.49
C THR A 41 14.37 -8.73 1.02
N ALA A 42 13.65 -7.90 1.77
CA ALA A 42 13.77 -7.83 3.22
C ALA A 42 13.23 -9.09 3.90
N ASP A 43 12.10 -9.63 3.43
CA ASP A 43 11.51 -10.87 3.93
C ASP A 43 12.45 -12.07 3.69
N GLU A 44 13.24 -12.07 2.60
CA GLU A 44 14.27 -13.08 2.34
C GLU A 44 15.53 -12.89 3.19
N ALA A 45 16.00 -11.64 3.35
CA ALA A 45 17.30 -11.35 3.95
C ALA A 45 17.27 -11.22 5.49
N LEU A 46 16.13 -10.85 6.09
CA LEU A 46 16.05 -10.54 7.51
C LEU A 46 15.53 -11.74 8.32
N PRO A 47 16.11 -12.01 9.50
CA PRO A 47 15.57 -13.04 10.38
C PRO A 47 14.24 -12.59 10.98
N THR A 48 13.27 -13.51 11.06
CA THR A 48 11.99 -13.27 11.75
C THR A 48 12.21 -12.86 13.20
N ILE A 49 11.63 -11.74 13.60
CA ILE A 49 11.72 -11.23 14.98
C ILE A 49 10.58 -11.84 15.81
N PRO A 50 10.82 -12.32 17.04
CA PRO A 50 9.75 -12.77 17.93
C PRO A 50 8.68 -11.68 18.11
N GLY A 51 7.42 -12.02 17.82
CA GLY A 51 6.28 -11.10 17.92
C GLY A 51 6.02 -10.26 16.67
N GLU A 52 6.81 -10.42 15.60
CA GLU A 52 6.59 -9.75 14.31
C GLU A 52 5.23 -10.08 13.68
N THR A 53 4.82 -11.34 13.80
CA THR A 53 3.51 -11.83 13.31
C THR A 53 2.43 -11.80 14.39
N ALA A 54 2.72 -11.28 15.58
CA ALA A 54 1.72 -11.17 16.63
C ALA A 54 0.63 -10.17 16.18
N PRO A 55 -0.66 -10.46 16.42
CA PRO A 55 -1.73 -9.53 16.13
C PRO A 55 -1.49 -8.20 16.84
N ARG A 56 -1.35 -7.11 16.08
CA ARG A 56 -1.22 -5.77 16.67
C ARG A 56 -2.55 -5.36 17.30
N PRO A 57 -2.53 -4.68 18.46
CA PRO A 57 -3.76 -4.21 19.10
C PRO A 57 -4.45 -3.19 18.20
N VAL A 58 -5.58 -3.57 17.59
CA VAL A 58 -6.40 -2.67 16.77
C VAL A 58 -7.36 -1.90 17.68
N PRO A 59 -7.46 -0.57 17.56
CA PRO A 59 -8.47 0.20 18.27
C PRO A 59 -9.85 -0.27 17.83
N THR A 60 -10.61 -0.90 18.73
CA THR A 60 -11.96 -1.41 18.45
C THR A 60 -13.04 -0.33 18.56
N ALA A 61 -12.70 0.80 19.19
CA ALA A 61 -13.59 1.95 19.30
C ALA A 61 -13.51 2.82 18.04
N LYS A 62 -14.67 3.13 17.46
CA LYS A 62 -14.77 4.04 16.31
C LYS A 62 -14.40 5.46 16.76
N PRO A 63 -13.54 6.19 16.02
CA PRO A 63 -13.19 7.58 16.37
C PRO A 63 -14.42 8.49 16.35
N THR A 64 -14.46 9.45 17.27
CA THR A 64 -15.54 10.45 17.31
C THR A 64 -15.37 11.50 16.21
N LEU A 65 -16.43 12.24 15.87
CA LEU A 65 -16.36 13.28 14.84
C LEU A 65 -15.31 14.35 15.14
N GLU A 66 -15.09 14.65 16.42
CA GLU A 66 -14.11 15.62 16.90
C GLU A 66 -12.66 15.15 16.66
N GLN A 67 -12.49 13.83 16.54
CA GLN A 67 -11.20 13.18 16.28
C GLN A 67 -10.96 12.94 14.79
N LEU A 68 -11.85 13.39 13.89
CA LEU A 68 -11.68 13.27 12.44
C LEU A 68 -11.18 14.57 11.83
N ARG A 69 -10.21 14.46 10.91
CA ARG A 69 -9.71 15.54 10.05
C ARG A 69 -10.07 15.23 8.61
N ARG A 70 -10.50 16.25 7.87
CA ARG A 70 -10.71 16.16 6.43
C ARG A 70 -9.37 16.26 5.69
N SER A 71 -9.06 15.28 4.86
CA SER A 71 -7.93 15.30 3.93
C SER A 71 -8.15 16.32 2.82
N ALA A 72 -7.10 16.71 2.11
CA ALA A 72 -7.23 17.60 0.96
C ALA A 72 -8.11 17.01 -0.17
N GLY A 73 -8.29 15.68 -0.18
CA GLY A 73 -9.18 14.97 -1.10
C GLY A 73 -10.64 14.87 -0.65
N GLY A 74 -10.97 15.31 0.57
CA GLY A 74 -12.34 15.29 1.10
C GLY A 74 -12.66 14.09 2.00
N ASP A 75 -11.80 13.08 2.03
CA ASP A 75 -11.90 11.93 2.92
C ASP A 75 -11.70 12.33 4.39
N LEU A 76 -12.32 11.58 5.31
CA LEU A 76 -12.13 11.77 6.75
C LEU A 76 -11.09 10.78 7.26
N THR A 77 -10.02 11.29 7.86
CA THR A 77 -8.97 10.49 8.51
C THR A 77 -8.94 10.81 10.01
N ALA A 78 -8.47 9.89 10.85
CA ALA A 78 -8.24 10.20 12.26
C ALA A 78 -7.21 11.35 12.39
N ALA A 79 -7.47 12.30 13.28
CA ALA A 79 -6.63 13.46 13.55
C ALA A 79 -5.48 13.14 14.50
N VAL A 80 -5.64 12.10 15.32
CA VAL A 80 -4.63 11.56 16.24
C VAL A 80 -4.37 10.12 15.84
N ASP A 81 -3.11 9.70 15.85
CA ASP A 81 -2.75 8.30 15.63
C ASP A 81 -3.37 7.47 16.76
N PRO A 82 -4.35 6.59 16.47
CA PRO A 82 -5.01 5.83 17.52
C PRO A 82 -4.05 4.83 18.20
N PHE A 83 -2.90 4.54 17.60
CA PHE A 83 -1.84 3.75 18.21
C PHE A 83 -0.93 4.57 19.15
N GLU A 84 -0.82 5.89 18.93
CA GLU A 84 -0.12 6.80 19.83
C GLU A 84 -0.88 6.96 21.17
N SER A 85 -2.20 7.02 21.11
CA SER A 85 -3.06 7.06 22.30
C SER A 85 -3.13 5.71 23.05
N ALA A 86 -2.73 4.61 22.42
CA ALA A 86 -2.75 3.26 23.00
C ALA A 86 -1.45 2.87 23.74
N GLY A 87 -0.49 3.80 23.87
CA GLY A 87 0.70 3.59 24.71
C GLY A 87 1.78 2.65 24.14
N GLY A 88 1.69 2.26 22.87
CA GLY A 88 2.74 1.54 22.16
C GLY A 88 3.56 2.49 21.28
N GLY A 89 4.84 2.65 21.56
CA GLY A 89 5.69 3.65 20.89
C GLY A 89 5.67 3.61 19.36
N ARG A 90 5.36 4.77 18.76
CA ARG A 90 5.77 5.36 17.45
C ARG A 90 6.64 4.49 16.52
N SER A 91 6.38 4.37 15.20
CA SER A 91 5.69 5.26 14.26
C SER A 91 4.89 4.48 13.20
N ALA A 92 3.70 4.98 12.85
CA ALA A 92 2.95 4.61 11.66
C ALA A 92 3.73 4.94 10.38
N ALA A 93 4.60 4.03 9.96
CA ALA A 93 5.17 4.05 8.62
C ALA A 93 4.12 3.49 7.66
N TRP A 94 3.45 4.43 6.97
CA TRP A 94 2.90 4.25 5.63
C TRP A 94 1.85 3.15 5.45
N THR A 95 0.57 3.51 5.66
CA THR A 95 -0.54 2.82 4.99
C THR A 95 -1.17 3.79 3.99
N ASP A 96 -0.83 3.64 2.71
CA ASP A 96 -1.69 4.10 1.62
C ASP A 96 -1.93 2.94 0.64
N GLY A 97 -3.21 2.72 0.35
CA GLY A 97 -3.65 2.05 -0.86
C GLY A 97 -3.88 0.54 -0.80
N ARG A 98 -5.09 0.14 -0.34
CA ARG A 98 -5.93 -0.96 -0.87
C ARG A 98 -6.33 -2.03 0.16
N ALA A 99 -7.35 -1.72 0.96
CA ALA A 99 -8.23 -2.74 1.53
C ALA A 99 -9.55 -2.72 0.72
N VAL A 100 -9.54 -3.36 -0.45
CA VAL A 100 -10.75 -3.78 -1.17
C VAL A 100 -10.35 -4.87 -2.18
N HIS A 101 -10.62 -6.10 -1.79
CA HIS A 101 -11.24 -7.16 -2.58
C HIS A 101 -11.57 -8.28 -1.58
N GLU A 102 -12.78 -8.27 -1.04
CA GLU A 102 -13.93 -8.97 -1.62
C GLU A 102 -13.81 -10.47 -1.34
N GLU A 103 -14.42 -10.82 -0.21
CA GLU A 103 -15.11 -12.07 0.04
C GLU A 103 -15.71 -12.63 -1.27
N MET A 104 -15.11 -13.68 -1.80
CA MET A 104 -15.79 -14.55 -2.75
C MET A 104 -15.81 -15.95 -2.13
N GLY A 105 -16.96 -16.29 -1.56
CA GLY A 105 -17.25 -17.63 -1.09
C GLY A 105 -17.16 -18.59 -2.26
N VAL A 106 -16.28 -19.58 -2.12
CA VAL A 106 -16.33 -20.80 -2.92
C VAL A 106 -17.13 -21.80 -2.10
N VAL A 107 -18.39 -21.95 -2.50
CA VAL A 107 -19.17 -23.17 -2.26
C VAL A 107 -18.55 -24.22 -3.17
N GLU A 108 -17.96 -25.27 -2.60
CA GLU A 108 -17.80 -26.53 -3.33
C GLU A 108 -18.63 -27.59 -2.64
N ASP A 109 -19.60 -28.07 -3.45
CA ASP A 109 -20.56 -29.11 -3.20
C ASP A 109 -19.88 -30.41 -2.75
N GLY A 110 -20.59 -31.15 -1.90
CA GLY A 110 -20.28 -32.53 -1.63
C GLY A 110 -20.49 -33.38 -2.88
N GLU A 111 -19.63 -34.37 -3.07
CA GLU A 111 -20.04 -35.62 -3.67
C GLU A 111 -19.56 -36.80 -2.83
N GLU A 112 -20.55 -37.64 -2.60
CA GLU A 112 -20.64 -38.86 -1.83
C GLU A 112 -20.10 -40.02 -2.68
N SER A 113 -19.24 -40.88 -2.12
CA SER A 113 -19.14 -42.33 -2.42
C SER A 113 -18.10 -43.00 -1.54
#